data_AF-A0A2P1PPL6-F1
#
_entry.id   AF-A0A2P1PPL6-F1
#
_cell.length_a   1.000
_cell.length_b   1.000
_cell.length_c   1.000
_cell.angle_alpha   90.00
_cell.angle_beta   90.00
_cell.angle_gamma   90.00
#
_symmetry.space_group_name_H-M   'P 1'
#
loop_
_entity.id
_entity.type
_entity.pdbx_description
1 polymer ?
#
loop_
_entity_poly.entity_id
_entity_poly.type
_entity_poly.pdbx_seq_one_letter_code
_entity_poly.pdbx_strand_id
1 'polypeptide(L)'
;MNNFDHYNSRDLPALRQSSRQVKSLLGTLNEFAEHQATAAGYPEGAVVTKTHTYRERSSAAAQRKRTAAFSSGSYPCSGCRVDYLKKLGEGAKSLYQCHHVLPLHDDTEERETKEKDLLVLCANCHQLIHSKLANLKLEKVQKLHRGTSAA
;
A
#
# COMPACT_ATOMS: atom_id res chain seq x y z
N MET A 1 6.57 -21.27 -20.42
CA MET A 1 5.67 -21.46 -19.26
C MET A 1 6.08 -20.44 -18.21
N ASN A 2 5.24 -19.43 -17.97
CA ASN A 2 5.57 -18.37 -17.02
C ASN A 2 5.36 -18.87 -15.58
N ASN A 3 6.17 -18.37 -14.66
CA ASN A 3 6.16 -18.69 -13.22
C ASN A 3 4.81 -18.41 -12.53
N PHE A 4 3.90 -17.76 -13.25
CA PHE A 4 2.59 -17.28 -12.86
C PHE A 4 1.54 -18.40 -12.75
N ASP A 5 1.49 -19.31 -13.71
CA ASP A 5 0.50 -20.40 -13.76
C ASP A 5 0.78 -21.49 -12.70
N HIS A 6 2.01 -21.53 -12.17
CA HIS A 6 2.42 -22.51 -11.17
C HIS A 6 1.89 -22.17 -9.76
N TYR A 7 1.65 -20.89 -9.45
CA TYR A 7 1.14 -20.47 -8.14
C TYR A 7 -0.39 -20.50 -8.06
N ASN A 8 -1.09 -20.24 -9.17
CA ASN A 8 -2.56 -20.16 -9.19
C ASN A 8 -3.25 -21.53 -9.33
N SER A 9 -2.56 -22.54 -9.85
CA SER A 9 -3.08 -23.92 -9.95
C SER A 9 -3.12 -24.68 -8.61
N ARG A 10 -2.65 -24.06 -7.53
CA ARG A 10 -2.61 -24.66 -6.18
C ARG A 10 -3.56 -24.01 -5.17
N ASP A 11 -4.53 -23.22 -5.60
CA ASP A 11 -5.58 -22.74 -4.70
C ASP A 11 -6.63 -23.86 -4.47
N LEU A 12 -6.15 -24.98 -3.91
CA LEU A 12 -6.97 -26.13 -3.53
C LEU A 12 -7.89 -25.68 -2.39
N PRO A 13 -9.21 -25.89 -2.48
CA PRO A 13 -10.15 -25.55 -1.41
C PRO A 13 -9.72 -26.08 -0.03
N ALA A 14 -9.06 -27.25 -0.01
CA ALA A 14 -8.46 -27.85 1.17
C ALA A 14 -7.35 -26.98 1.82
N LEU A 15 -6.49 -26.32 1.03
CA LEU A 15 -5.44 -25.43 1.56
C LEU A 15 -6.04 -24.18 2.21
N ARG A 16 -7.14 -23.66 1.66
CA ARG A 16 -7.90 -22.56 2.29
C ARG A 16 -8.53 -22.97 3.61
N GLN A 17 -9.08 -24.19 3.70
CA GLN A 17 -9.65 -24.72 4.93
C GLN A 17 -8.57 -24.93 6.01
N SER A 18 -7.44 -25.55 5.65
CA SER A 18 -6.30 -25.73 6.56
C SER A 18 -5.72 -24.39 7.01
N SER A 19 -5.60 -23.41 6.12
CA SER A 19 -5.14 -22.06 6.47
C SER A 19 -6.07 -21.36 7.48
N ARG A 20 -7.40 -21.51 7.33
CA ARG A 20 -8.38 -21.00 8.29
C ARG A 20 -8.24 -21.65 9.67
N GLN A 21 -8.05 -22.98 9.70
CA GLN A 21 -7.85 -23.72 10.95
C GLN A 21 -6.57 -23.28 11.67
N VAL A 22 -5.45 -23.18 10.94
CA VAL A 22 -4.17 -22.67 11.49
C VAL A 22 -4.33 -21.25 12.03
N LYS A 23 -5.01 -20.37 11.28
CA LYS A 23 -5.27 -18.99 11.73
C LYS A 23 -6.12 -18.93 13.00
N SER A 24 -7.14 -19.79 13.11
CA SER A 24 -7.96 -19.92 14.31
C SER A 24 -7.13 -20.38 15.51
N LEU A 25 -6.30 -21.42 15.33
CA LEU A 25 -5.48 -21.98 16.40
C LEU A 25 -4.43 -20.97 16.91
N LEU A 26 -3.79 -20.25 15.97
CA LEU A 26 -2.85 -19.18 16.30
C LEU A 26 -3.51 -18.03 17.06
N GLY A 27 -4.74 -17.66 16.69
CA GLY A 27 -5.53 -16.66 17.42
C GLY A 27 -5.75 -17.07 18.88
N THR A 28 -6.22 -18.30 19.10
CA THR A 28 -6.45 -18.85 20.44
C THR A 28 -5.16 -18.89 21.27
N LEU A 29 -4.03 -19.36 20.70
CA LEU A 29 -2.75 -19.38 21.42
C LEU A 29 -2.26 -17.98 21.81
N ASN A 30 -2.50 -16.98 20.96
CA ASN A 30 -2.10 -15.60 21.25
C ASN A 30 -2.95 -14.98 22.36
N GLU A 31 -4.26 -15.26 22.39
CA GLU A 31 -5.18 -14.86 23.47
C GLU A 31 -4.77 -15.46 24.83
N PHE A 32 -4.32 -16.71 24.85
CA PHE A 32 -3.78 -17.34 26.07
C PHE A 32 -2.47 -16.69 26.55
N ALA A 33 -1.60 -16.27 25.63
CA ALA A 33 -0.32 -15.63 25.95
C ALA A 33 -0.50 -14.21 26.48
N GLU A 34 -1.43 -13.43 25.91
CA GLU A 34 -1.75 -12.07 26.35
C GLU A 34 -2.33 -12.05 27.77
N HIS A 35 -3.06 -13.09 28.17
CA HIS A 35 -3.63 -13.23 29.50
C HIS A 35 -2.59 -13.45 30.64
N GLN A 36 -1.31 -13.63 30.31
CA GLN A 36 -0.19 -13.80 31.26
C GLN A 36 0.70 -12.55 31.40
N ALA A 37 0.34 -11.43 30.76
CA ALA A 37 1.10 -10.19 30.88
C ALA A 37 1.04 -9.64 32.32
N THR A 38 2.18 -9.67 33.02
CA THR A 38 2.31 -9.09 34.37
C THR A 38 2.60 -7.59 34.30
N ALA A 39 2.26 -6.87 35.36
CA ALA A 39 2.23 -5.39 35.44
C ALA A 39 3.61 -4.67 35.36
N ALA A 40 4.68 -5.34 34.94
CA ALA A 40 6.03 -4.79 34.92
C ALA A 40 6.61 -4.76 33.48
N GLY A 41 6.19 -3.74 32.71
CA GLY A 41 6.80 -3.37 31.43
C GLY A 41 6.05 -3.82 30.17
N TYR A 42 6.51 -3.32 29.02
CA TYR A 42 5.97 -3.62 27.69
C TYR A 42 7.02 -4.43 26.91
N PRO A 43 6.98 -5.78 26.96
CA PRO A 43 7.95 -6.59 26.25
C PRO A 43 7.80 -6.41 24.74
N GLU A 44 8.88 -5.98 24.08
CA GLU A 44 8.98 -5.84 22.62
C GLU A 44 9.97 -6.86 22.04
N GLY A 45 9.96 -7.06 20.72
CA GLY A 45 10.98 -7.87 20.02
C GLY A 45 10.70 -9.38 19.93
N ALA A 46 9.55 -9.86 20.39
CA ALA A 46 9.15 -11.25 20.19
C ALA A 46 8.96 -11.57 18.69
N VAL A 47 9.44 -12.75 18.27
CA VAL A 47 9.23 -13.24 16.90
C VAL A 47 7.81 -13.78 16.79
N VAL A 48 6.96 -13.07 16.05
CA VAL A 48 5.55 -13.43 15.84
C VAL A 48 5.30 -13.82 14.38
N THR A 49 4.69 -14.98 14.16
CA THR A 49 4.30 -15.45 12.83
C THR A 49 2.89 -14.96 12.49
N LYS A 50 2.72 -14.32 11.33
CA LYS A 50 1.43 -13.78 10.86
C LYS A 50 1.03 -14.39 9.52
N THR A 51 -0.23 -14.77 9.37
CA THR A 51 -0.78 -15.23 8.09
C THR A 51 -1.23 -14.04 7.25
N HIS A 52 -0.75 -13.92 6.01
CA HIS A 52 -1.09 -12.85 5.08
C HIS A 52 -1.72 -13.40 3.80
N THR A 53 -2.80 -12.78 3.34
CA THR A 53 -3.40 -13.00 2.01
C THR A 53 -3.02 -11.85 1.10
N TYR A 54 -2.50 -12.14 -0.10
CA TYR A 54 -2.12 -11.12 -1.08
C TYR A 54 -3.05 -11.19 -2.30
N ARG A 55 -3.45 -10.03 -2.82
CA ARG A 55 -4.08 -9.92 -4.14
C ARG A 55 -3.00 -9.64 -5.16
N GLU A 56 -2.98 -10.40 -6.23
CA GLU A 56 -2.04 -10.22 -7.32
C GLU A 56 -2.14 -8.80 -7.92
N ARG A 57 -0.99 -8.24 -8.29
CA ARG A 57 -0.89 -6.93 -8.95
C ARG A 57 0.24 -6.96 -9.97
N SER A 58 -0.07 -6.59 -11.22
CA SER A 58 0.96 -6.34 -12.22
C SER A 58 1.70 -5.03 -11.89
N SER A 59 2.99 -5.13 -11.54
CA SER A 59 3.83 -3.98 -11.20
C SER A 59 4.28 -3.18 -12.42
N ALA A 60 4.14 -3.74 -13.62
CA ALA A 60 4.66 -3.17 -14.86
C ALA A 60 4.09 -1.77 -15.15
N ALA A 61 2.77 -1.59 -14.99
CA ALA A 61 2.12 -0.30 -15.22
C ALA A 61 2.61 0.78 -14.23
N ALA A 62 2.75 0.43 -12.94
CA ALA A 62 3.25 1.33 -11.92
C ALA A 62 4.75 1.65 -12.10
N GLN A 63 5.54 0.70 -12.60
CA GLN A 63 6.94 0.94 -12.91
C GLN A 63 7.09 1.85 -14.13
N ARG A 64 6.36 1.58 -15.22
CA ARG A 64 6.34 2.45 -16.41
C ARG A 64 5.90 3.86 -16.07
N LYS A 65 4.82 4.02 -15.28
CA LYS A 65 4.34 5.33 -14.82
C LYS A 65 5.40 6.10 -14.04
N ARG A 66 6.10 5.43 -13.12
CA ARG A 66 7.20 6.06 -12.36
C ARG A 66 8.34 6.46 -13.29
N THR A 67 8.82 5.54 -14.11
CA THR A 67 9.93 5.81 -15.05
C THR A 67 9.59 6.96 -15.99
N ALA A 68 8.44 6.92 -16.65
CA ALA A 68 7.97 7.97 -17.55
C ALA A 68 7.91 9.33 -16.85
N ALA A 69 7.47 9.35 -15.60
CA ALA A 69 7.39 10.60 -14.86
C ALA A 69 8.75 11.14 -14.41
N PHE A 70 9.71 10.27 -14.06
CA PHE A 70 11.08 10.66 -13.72
C PHE A 70 11.91 11.11 -14.93
N SER A 71 11.59 10.66 -16.15
CA SER A 71 12.28 11.07 -17.38
C SER A 71 12.13 12.56 -17.72
N SER A 72 11.16 13.26 -17.13
CA SER A 72 10.85 14.67 -17.42
C SER A 72 11.68 15.70 -16.64
N GLY A 73 12.56 15.27 -15.72
CA GLY A 73 13.44 16.18 -14.95
C GLY A 73 12.76 17.01 -13.85
N SER A 74 11.46 16.83 -13.64
CA SER A 74 10.68 17.51 -12.59
C SER A 74 9.54 16.59 -12.16
N TYR A 75 9.39 16.35 -10.85
CA TYR A 75 8.41 15.38 -10.37
C TYR A 75 7.56 15.90 -9.21
N PRO A 76 6.68 16.87 -9.46
CA PRO A 76 5.80 17.39 -8.43
C PRO A 76 4.77 16.34 -8.02
N CYS A 77 4.57 16.16 -6.71
CA CYS A 77 3.48 15.34 -6.20
C CYS A 77 2.12 15.85 -6.73
N SER A 78 1.23 14.95 -7.17
CA SER A 78 -0.10 15.34 -7.70
C SER A 78 -0.99 16.02 -6.64
N GLY A 79 -0.70 15.80 -5.35
CA GLY A 79 -1.37 16.43 -4.21
C GLY A 79 -0.77 17.79 -3.85
N CYS A 80 0.44 17.81 -3.29
CA CYS A 80 1.07 19.03 -2.76
C CYS A 80 1.91 19.81 -3.78
N ARG A 81 2.14 19.28 -4.98
CA ARG A 81 3.00 19.85 -6.04
C ARG A 81 4.47 20.10 -5.66
N VAL A 82 4.90 19.62 -4.50
CA VAL A 82 6.31 19.71 -4.09
C VAL A 82 7.15 18.74 -4.92
N ASP A 83 8.26 19.26 -5.44
CA ASP A 83 9.31 18.47 -6.09
C ASP A 83 10.40 18.15 -5.06
N TYR A 84 10.33 16.95 -4.48
CA TYR A 84 11.30 16.45 -3.52
C TYR A 84 12.61 16.01 -4.20
N LEU A 85 12.63 15.72 -5.51
CA LEU A 85 13.89 15.46 -6.20
C LEU A 85 14.75 16.73 -6.24
N LYS A 86 14.13 17.87 -6.51
CA LYS A 86 14.82 19.17 -6.45
C LYS A 86 15.22 19.55 -5.03
N LYS A 87 14.40 19.23 -4.03
CA LYS A 87 14.67 19.60 -2.62
C LYS A 87 15.68 18.71 -1.92
N LEU A 88 15.65 17.40 -2.19
CA LEU A 88 16.37 16.37 -1.42
C LEU A 88 17.27 15.50 -2.30
N GLY A 89 17.36 15.77 -3.60
CA GLY A 89 18.20 15.02 -4.54
C GLY A 89 17.64 13.65 -4.92
N GLU A 90 18.49 12.80 -5.47
CA GLU A 90 18.10 11.50 -6.02
C GLU A 90 17.54 10.53 -4.97
N GLY A 91 17.97 10.63 -3.71
CA GLY A 91 17.46 9.81 -2.62
C GLY A 91 15.94 9.96 -2.40
N ALA A 92 15.37 11.08 -2.87
CA ALA A 92 13.94 11.36 -2.77
C ALA A 92 13.07 10.54 -3.74
N LYS A 93 13.67 9.82 -4.71
CA LYS A 93 12.93 8.97 -5.66
C LYS A 93 12.03 7.95 -4.93
N SER A 94 12.47 7.44 -3.79
CA SER A 94 11.73 6.49 -2.94
C SER A 94 10.50 7.09 -2.26
N LEU A 95 10.44 8.41 -2.11
CA LEU A 95 9.30 9.09 -1.49
C LEU A 95 8.06 9.06 -2.38
N TYR A 96 8.21 8.78 -3.67
CA TYR A 96 7.12 8.83 -4.63
C TYR A 96 6.52 7.44 -4.90
N GLN A 97 5.20 7.37 -4.76
CA GLN A 97 4.42 6.15 -4.85
C GLN A 97 3.29 6.32 -5.86
N CYS A 98 3.01 5.27 -6.62
CA CYS A 98 1.84 5.23 -7.49
C CYS A 98 0.60 4.89 -6.67
N HIS A 99 -0.43 5.70 -6.84
CA HIS A 99 -1.75 5.51 -6.27
C HIS A 99 -2.75 5.24 -7.38
N HIS A 100 -3.64 4.28 -7.17
CA HIS A 100 -4.74 4.02 -8.11
C HIS A 100 -5.85 5.04 -7.86
N VAL A 101 -6.26 5.76 -8.89
CA VAL A 101 -7.38 6.71 -8.83
C VAL A 101 -8.67 5.99 -8.42
N LEU A 102 -8.86 4.77 -8.93
CA LEU A 102 -9.95 3.87 -8.57
C LEU A 102 -9.37 2.73 -7.73
N PRO A 103 -9.77 2.58 -6.45
CA PRO A 103 -9.26 1.53 -5.59
C PRO A 103 -9.59 0.14 -6.14
N LEU A 104 -8.57 -0.69 -6.37
CA LEU A 104 -8.75 -2.09 -6.79
C LEU A 104 -9.47 -2.98 -5.76
N HIS A 105 -9.74 -2.46 -4.55
CA HIS A 105 -10.42 -3.23 -3.52
C HIS A 105 -11.96 -3.17 -3.63
N ASP A 106 -12.48 -2.14 -4.32
CA ASP A 106 -13.92 -1.93 -4.52
C ASP A 106 -14.44 -2.63 -5.79
N ASP A 107 -13.54 -3.01 -6.70
CA ASP A 107 -13.91 -3.73 -7.92
C ASP A 107 -14.02 -5.24 -7.62
N THR A 108 -15.19 -5.81 -7.91
CA THR A 108 -15.46 -7.26 -7.82
C THR A 108 -14.95 -8.04 -9.04
N GLU A 109 -14.58 -7.34 -10.10
CA GLU A 109 -14.20 -7.90 -11.40
C GLU A 109 -12.72 -7.65 -11.73
N GLU A 110 -12.12 -8.56 -12.49
CA GLU A 110 -10.77 -8.39 -13.03
C GLU A 110 -10.72 -7.20 -14.01
N ARG A 111 -9.74 -6.31 -13.84
CA ARG A 111 -9.55 -5.15 -14.71
C ARG A 111 -8.10 -4.91 -15.07
N GLU A 112 -7.90 -4.44 -16.29
CA GLU A 112 -6.59 -3.97 -16.74
C GLU A 112 -6.30 -2.57 -16.16
N THR A 113 -5.12 -2.38 -15.57
CA THR A 113 -4.67 -1.08 -15.07
C THR A 113 -3.91 -0.33 -16.15
N LYS A 114 -4.40 0.85 -16.55
CA LYS A 114 -3.72 1.73 -17.50
C LYS A 114 -2.92 2.79 -16.76
N GLU A 115 -1.89 3.36 -17.41
CA GLU A 115 -1.09 4.44 -16.81
C GLU A 115 -1.92 5.66 -16.41
N LYS A 116 -3.03 5.94 -17.09
CA LYS A 116 -3.96 7.02 -16.75
C LYS A 116 -4.75 6.77 -15.46
N ASP A 117 -4.86 5.53 -15.03
CA ASP A 117 -5.57 5.14 -13.80
C ASP A 117 -4.65 5.27 -12.57
N LEU A 118 -3.39 5.64 -12.80
CA LEU A 118 -2.37 5.84 -11.79
C LEU A 118 -1.99 7.31 -11.70
N LEU A 119 -1.89 7.80 -10.47
CA LEU A 119 -1.34 9.09 -10.13
C LEU A 119 -0.13 8.92 -9.20
N VAL A 120 0.72 9.93 -9.13
CA VAL A 120 1.92 9.87 -8.30
C VAL A 120 1.77 10.82 -7.12
N LEU A 121 1.98 10.30 -5.92
CA LEU A 121 2.00 11.04 -4.67
C LEU A 121 3.32 10.87 -3.94
N CYS A 122 3.71 11.86 -3.13
CA CYS A 122 4.73 11.67 -2.11
C CYS A 122 4.17 10.83 -0.96
N ALA A 123 5.04 10.28 -0.12
CA ALA A 123 4.68 9.45 1.03
C ALA A 123 3.59 10.08 1.92
N ASN A 124 3.70 11.38 2.18
CA ASN A 124 2.74 12.10 3.02
C ASN A 124 1.36 12.21 2.36
N CYS A 125 1.29 12.59 1.08
CA CYS A 125 0.02 12.68 0.36
C CYS A 125 -0.61 11.30 0.14
N HIS A 126 0.22 10.27 -0.09
CA HIS A 126 -0.24 8.90 -0.23
C HIS A 126 -0.90 8.41 1.05
N GLN A 127 -0.24 8.62 2.20
CA GLN A 127 -0.79 8.30 3.51
C GLN A 127 -2.07 9.09 3.81
N LEU A 128 -2.10 10.38 3.45
CA LEU A 128 -3.24 11.25 3.68
C LEU A 128 -4.49 10.79 2.92
N ILE A 129 -4.34 10.36 1.66
CA ILE A 129 -5.46 9.82 0.86
C ILE A 129 -6.02 8.55 1.50
N HIS A 130 -5.15 7.64 1.96
CA HIS A 130 -5.55 6.39 2.59
C HIS A 130 -5.88 6.53 4.09
N SER A 131 -5.91 7.75 4.63
CA SER A 131 -6.26 7.95 6.04
C SER A 131 -7.68 7.44 6.32
N LYS A 132 -7.80 6.57 7.32
CA LYS A 132 -9.04 5.87 7.72
C LYS A 132 -10.22 6.81 7.99
N LEU A 133 -9.94 8.06 8.33
CA LEU A 133 -10.95 9.07 8.64
C LEU A 133 -11.63 9.65 7.39
N ALA A 134 -11.07 9.46 6.18
CA ALA A 134 -11.41 10.36 5.10
C ALA A 134 -11.39 9.78 3.67
N ASN A 135 -10.69 8.67 3.37
CA ASN A 135 -10.60 8.07 2.01
C ASN A 135 -10.63 9.16 0.89
N LEU A 136 -9.70 10.11 1.00
CA LEU A 136 -9.85 11.40 0.35
C LEU A 136 -9.64 11.29 -1.15
N LYS A 137 -10.53 11.92 -1.91
CA LYS A 137 -10.26 12.21 -3.32
C LYS A 137 -9.08 13.17 -3.44
N LEU A 138 -8.28 13.01 -4.51
CA LEU A 138 -7.12 13.85 -4.80
C LEU A 138 -7.41 15.36 -4.68
N GLU A 139 -8.57 15.79 -5.16
CA GLU A 139 -9.03 17.19 -5.11
C GLU A 139 -9.09 17.74 -3.68
N LYS A 140 -9.50 16.92 -2.71
CA LYS A 140 -9.58 17.35 -1.31
C LYS A 140 -8.18 17.50 -0.72
N VAL A 141 -7.26 16.59 -1.04
CA VAL A 141 -5.83 16.71 -0.65
C VAL A 141 -5.20 17.98 -1.23
N GLN A 142 -5.47 18.28 -2.50
CA GLN A 142 -5.01 19.53 -3.12
C GLN A 142 -5.56 20.77 -2.41
N LYS A 143 -6.85 20.76 -2.03
CA LYS A 143 -7.47 21.87 -1.27
C LYS A 143 -6.82 22.07 0.10
N LEU A 144 -6.51 20.99 0.82
CA LEU A 144 -5.85 21.06 2.12
C LEU A 144 -4.51 21.79 2.02
N HIS A 145 -3.68 21.45 1.03
CA HIS A 145 -2.41 22.13 0.82
C HIS A 145 -2.54 23.60 0.40
N ARG A 146 -3.55 23.96 -0.39
CA ARG A 146 -3.82 25.36 -0.78
C ARG A 146 -4.25 26.22 0.40
N GLY A 147 -4.94 25.65 1.38
CA GLY A 147 -5.35 26.34 2.61
C GLY A 147 -4.21 26.58 3.62
N THR A 148 -3.04 25.95 3.43
CA THR A 148 -1.86 26.11 4.30
C THR A 148 -0.78 27.01 3.70
N SER A 149 -0.90 27.42 2.43
CA SER A 149 0.09 28.28 1.75
C SER A 149 -0.02 29.78 2.09
N ALA A 150 -0.75 30.13 3.15
CA ALA A 150 -0.85 31.49 3.68
C ALA A 150 -0.41 31.50 5.16
N ALA A 151 0.89 31.34 5.39
CA ALA A 151 1.60 31.69 6.61
C ALA A 151 3.11 31.80 6.29
#